data_AF-A0A9P8E7B9-F1
#
_entry.id   AF-A0A9P8E7B9-F1
#
_cell.length_a   1.000
_cell.length_b   1.000
_cell.length_c   1.000
_cell.angle_alpha   90.00
_cell.angle_beta   90.00
_cell.angle_gamma   90.00
#
_symmetry.space_group_name_H-M   'P 1'
#
loop_
_entity.id
_entity.type
_entity.pdbx_description
1 polymer ?
#
loop_
_entity_poly.entity_id
_entity_poly.type
_entity_poly.pdbx_seq_one_letter_code
_entity_poly.pdbx_strand_id
1 'polypeptide(L)'
;DLKPENLLLDRHGHLKITDFGFAKEVPDITWTLCGTPDYLAPEVVSSKGYNKSVDWWSLGILIFEMLCGFTPFWDSGSPLKIYENILRGRVKYPPYVHPDAQDLLSKLITHDLTKRLGNLHGGSKDVMQHPWFAEVTWERLAKKDIDAPYVPPVKGGQGDASLFDKYPEETEAYGSMGDDPHGRLFPDF
;
A
#
# COMPACT_ATOMS: atom_id res chain seq x y z
N ASP A 1 1.57 3.37 4.50
CA ASP A 1 1.45 4.08 3.21
C ASP A 1 1.47 3.05 2.08
N LEU A 2 0.40 2.27 1.96
CA LEU A 2 0.34 1.21 0.96
C LEU A 2 -0.15 1.80 -0.37
N LYS A 3 0.74 1.84 -1.36
CA LYS A 3 0.52 2.38 -2.71
C LYS A 3 1.51 1.74 -3.69
N PRO A 4 1.24 1.71 -5.01
CA PRO A 4 2.13 1.12 -6.00
C PRO A 4 3.57 1.62 -5.93
N GLU A 5 3.78 2.91 -5.65
CA GLU A 5 5.11 3.54 -5.57
C GLU A 5 5.99 2.95 -4.46
N ASN A 6 5.38 2.38 -3.41
CA ASN A 6 6.08 1.75 -2.29
C ASN A 6 6.22 0.23 -2.45
N LEU A 7 5.85 -0.31 -3.61
CA LEU A 7 5.90 -1.73 -3.94
C LEU A 7 6.91 -1.99 -5.06
N LEU A 8 8.14 -2.32 -4.66
CA LEU A 8 9.22 -2.64 -5.59
C LEU A 8 9.17 -4.12 -5.99
N LEU A 9 9.69 -4.43 -7.18
CA LEU A 9 9.89 -5.80 -7.62
C LEU A 9 11.36 -6.19 -7.49
N ASP A 10 11.62 -7.34 -6.89
CA ASP A 10 12.96 -7.93 -6.93
C ASP A 10 13.26 -8.56 -8.30
N ARG A 11 14.51 -8.98 -8.50
CA ARG A 11 14.98 -9.59 -9.76
C ARG A 11 14.24 -10.89 -10.17
N HIS A 12 13.43 -11.45 -9.29
CA HIS A 12 12.60 -12.64 -9.51
C HIS A 12 11.12 -12.29 -9.62
N GLY A 13 10.76 -11.00 -9.71
CA GLY A 13 9.38 -10.54 -9.85
C GLY A 13 8.56 -10.57 -8.56
N HIS A 14 9.20 -10.77 -7.40
CA HIS A 14 8.49 -10.79 -6.11
C HIS A 14 8.50 -9.41 -5.45
N LEU A 15 7.42 -9.09 -4.73
CA LEU A 15 7.26 -7.80 -4.09
C LEU A 15 8.23 -7.57 -2.92
N LYS A 16 8.70 -6.33 -2.82
CA LYS A 16 9.47 -5.75 -1.73
C LYS A 16 8.81 -4.43 -1.34
N ILE A 17 8.24 -4.39 -0.14
CA ILE A 17 7.67 -3.16 0.42
C ILE A 17 8.83 -2.27 0.85
N THR A 18 8.77 -0.99 0.48
CA THR A 18 9.71 0.06 0.89
C THR A 18 8.97 1.18 1.64
N ASP A 19 9.72 2.19 2.07
CA ASP A 19 9.23 3.39 2.75
C ASP A 19 8.35 3.11 3.99
N PHE A 20 9.04 2.92 5.12
CA PHE A 20 8.43 2.71 6.42
C PHE A 20 8.27 4.03 7.20
N GLY A 21 8.29 5.19 6.53
CA GLY A 21 8.26 6.51 7.18
C GLY A 21 7.01 6.77 8.02
N PHE A 22 5.89 6.08 7.74
CA PHE A 22 4.65 6.13 8.54
C PHE A 22 4.40 4.86 9.36
N ALA A 23 5.30 3.86 9.32
CA ALA A 23 5.15 2.68 10.15
C ALA A 23 5.32 3.08 11.62
N LYS A 24 4.44 2.56 12.47
CA LYS A 24 4.39 2.91 13.89
C LYS A 24 3.97 1.70 14.71
N GLU A 25 4.62 1.50 15.85
CA GLU A 25 4.14 0.56 16.86
C GLU A 25 2.89 1.14 17.55
N VAL A 26 1.75 0.48 17.36
CA VAL A 26 0.45 0.93 17.88
C VAL A 26 -0.21 -0.23 18.62
N PRO A 27 -0.20 -0.22 19.97
CA PRO A 27 -0.84 -1.29 20.75
C PRO A 27 -2.36 -1.35 20.61
N ASP A 28 -3.02 -0.20 20.44
CA ASP A 28 -4.48 -0.11 20.34
C ASP A 28 -4.90 0.85 19.20
N ILE A 29 -4.83 2.16 19.44
CA ILE A 29 -5.22 3.20 18.46
C ILE A 29 -4.17 4.31 18.33
N THR A 30 -4.24 5.03 17.21
CA THR A 30 -3.45 6.24 16.91
C THR A 30 -4.32 7.28 16.21
N TRP A 31 -3.81 8.52 16.06
CA TRP A 31 -4.60 9.68 15.59
C TRP A 31 -3.91 10.51 14.50
N THR A 32 -2.64 10.24 14.18
CA THR A 32 -1.89 11.03 13.20
C THR A 32 -2.55 10.92 11.82
N LEU A 33 -2.89 12.05 11.20
CA LEU A 33 -3.35 12.07 9.81
C LEU A 33 -2.11 12.05 8.89
N CYS A 34 -1.84 10.90 8.29
CA CYS A 34 -0.73 10.69 7.36
C CYS A 34 -1.09 9.61 6.33
N GLY A 35 -0.40 9.65 5.19
CA GLY A 35 -0.62 8.74 4.06
C GLY A 35 -0.98 9.48 2.78
N THR A 36 -1.09 8.73 1.71
CA THR A 36 -1.43 9.25 0.38
C THR A 36 -2.96 9.40 0.23
N PRO A 37 -3.49 10.57 -0.22
CA PRO A 37 -4.92 10.89 -0.16
C PRO A 37 -5.88 9.80 -0.65
N ASP A 38 -5.59 9.19 -1.80
CA ASP A 38 -6.43 8.17 -2.44
C ASP A 38 -6.56 6.86 -1.64
N TYR A 39 -5.61 6.57 -0.76
CA TYR A 39 -5.53 5.31 0.01
C TYR A 39 -6.00 5.47 1.46
N LEU A 40 -6.37 6.69 1.88
CA LEU A 40 -6.79 6.96 3.25
C LEU A 40 -8.16 6.32 3.55
N ALA A 41 -8.26 5.69 4.72
CA ALA A 41 -9.50 5.16 5.23
C ALA A 41 -10.41 6.29 5.78
N PRO A 42 -11.75 6.12 5.76
CA PRO A 42 -12.70 7.18 6.15
C PRO A 42 -12.53 7.63 7.60
N GLU A 43 -12.12 6.73 8.50
CA GLU A 43 -11.82 7.06 9.89
C GLU A 43 -10.58 7.96 10.05
N VAL A 44 -9.56 7.81 9.19
CA VAL A 44 -8.36 8.67 9.17
C VAL A 44 -8.72 10.06 8.64
N VAL A 45 -9.47 10.11 7.53
CA VAL A 45 -9.97 11.37 6.94
C VAL A 45 -10.84 12.13 7.94
N SER A 46 -11.64 11.41 8.74
CA SER A 46 -12.49 11.99 9.78
C SER A 46 -11.76 12.34 11.08
N SER A 47 -10.42 12.21 11.13
CA SER A 47 -9.60 12.45 12.34
C SER A 47 -10.07 11.65 13.57
N LYS A 48 -10.60 10.43 13.35
CA LYS A 48 -10.98 9.52 14.43
C LYS A 48 -9.77 8.66 14.83
N GLY A 49 -9.76 8.17 16.07
CA GLY A 49 -8.80 7.14 16.47
C GLY A 49 -8.97 5.91 15.59
N TYR A 50 -7.86 5.40 15.07
CA TYR A 50 -7.84 4.24 14.16
C TYR A 50 -6.77 3.23 14.58
N ASN A 51 -6.94 1.99 14.12
CA ASN A 51 -6.02 0.89 14.36
C ASN A 51 -5.51 0.32 13.02
N LYS A 52 -4.90 -0.87 13.04
CA LYS A 52 -4.40 -1.59 11.84
C LYS A 52 -5.46 -1.87 10.75
N SER A 53 -6.75 -1.67 11.00
CA SER A 53 -7.81 -1.88 10.00
C SER A 53 -7.72 -0.92 8.81
N VAL A 54 -6.98 0.18 8.95
CA VAL A 54 -6.73 1.13 7.85
C VAL A 54 -5.87 0.50 6.75
N ASP A 55 -4.95 -0.40 7.09
CA ASP A 55 -4.11 -1.10 6.10
C ASP A 55 -4.95 -2.02 5.21
N TRP A 56 -5.99 -2.66 5.76
CA TRP A 56 -6.93 -3.48 4.99
C TRP A 56 -7.80 -2.66 4.04
N TRP A 57 -8.16 -1.44 4.43
CA TRP A 57 -8.81 -0.50 3.52
C TRP A 57 -7.86 -0.15 2.37
N SER A 58 -6.64 0.28 2.66
CA SER A 58 -5.65 0.62 1.63
C SER A 58 -5.31 -0.57 0.72
N LEU A 59 -5.31 -1.81 1.23
CA LEU A 59 -5.19 -3.01 0.41
C LEU A 59 -6.36 -3.14 -0.57
N GLY A 60 -7.59 -2.85 -0.13
CA GLY A 60 -8.75 -2.80 -1.01
C GLY A 60 -8.59 -1.77 -2.13
N ILE A 61 -8.13 -0.56 -1.80
CA ILE A 61 -7.83 0.49 -2.78
C ILE A 61 -6.78 0.02 -3.80
N LEU A 62 -5.67 -0.56 -3.32
CA LEU A 62 -4.60 -1.08 -4.16
C LEU A 62 -5.08 -2.19 -5.11
N ILE A 63 -5.86 -3.15 -4.62
CA ILE A 63 -6.42 -4.22 -5.46
C ILE A 63 -7.34 -3.62 -6.53
N PHE A 64 -8.22 -2.68 -6.15
CA PHE A 64 -9.09 -2.00 -7.10
C PHE A 64 -8.28 -1.32 -8.20
N GLU A 65 -7.23 -0.58 -7.84
CA GLU A 65 -6.39 0.15 -8.78
C GLU A 65 -5.62 -0.80 -9.72
N MET A 66 -5.06 -1.90 -9.22
CA MET A 66 -4.41 -2.89 -10.09
C MET A 66 -5.37 -3.50 -11.12
N LEU A 67 -6.65 -3.64 -10.77
CA LEU A 67 -7.67 -4.20 -11.66
C LEU A 67 -8.26 -3.17 -12.63
N CYS A 68 -8.36 -1.90 -12.23
CA CYS A 68 -9.10 -0.87 -12.97
C CYS A 68 -8.19 0.17 -13.64
N GLY A 69 -6.94 0.33 -13.17
CA GLY A 69 -5.99 1.36 -13.61
C GLY A 69 -6.21 2.75 -13.01
N PHE A 70 -7.10 2.89 -12.03
CA PHE A 70 -7.40 4.13 -11.30
C PHE A 70 -7.93 3.82 -9.88
N THR A 71 -7.87 4.77 -8.95
CA THR A 71 -8.37 4.59 -7.57
C THR A 71 -9.90 4.83 -7.51
N PRO A 72 -10.64 4.16 -6.60
CA PRO A 72 -12.12 4.17 -6.62
C PRO A 72 -12.74 5.52 -6.22
N PHE A 73 -11.97 6.40 -5.55
CA PHE A 73 -12.43 7.71 -5.08
C PHE A 73 -11.74 8.88 -5.76
N TRP A 74 -10.92 8.60 -6.79
CA TRP A 74 -10.19 9.60 -7.56
C TRP A 74 -11.11 10.70 -8.08
N ASP A 75 -10.62 11.93 -8.03
CA ASP A 75 -11.29 13.11 -8.59
C ASP A 75 -10.22 14.10 -9.08
N SER A 76 -10.45 14.70 -10.26
CA SER A 76 -9.50 15.63 -10.87
C SER A 76 -9.49 17.03 -10.24
N GLY A 77 -10.40 17.32 -9.30
CA GLY A 77 -10.55 18.63 -8.69
C GLY A 77 -9.48 18.96 -7.63
N SER A 78 -9.53 18.31 -6.48
CA SER A 78 -8.61 18.56 -5.35
C SER A 78 -8.61 17.40 -4.36
N PRO A 79 -7.58 17.29 -3.48
CA PRO A 79 -7.57 16.30 -2.40
C PRO A 79 -8.80 16.36 -1.49
N LEU A 80 -9.38 17.56 -1.28
CA LEU A 80 -10.63 17.71 -0.53
C LEU A 80 -11.79 16.95 -1.19
N LYS A 81 -11.82 16.88 -2.52
CA LYS A 81 -12.87 16.16 -3.24
C LYS A 81 -12.73 14.65 -3.11
N ILE A 82 -11.49 14.16 -3.13
CA ILE A 82 -11.16 12.77 -2.83
C ILE A 82 -11.63 12.42 -1.41
N TYR A 83 -11.35 13.28 -0.43
CA TYR A 83 -11.84 13.10 0.95
C TYR A 83 -13.36 13.06 1.04
N GLU A 84 -14.07 13.96 0.36
CA GLU A 84 -15.54 13.91 0.28
C GLU A 84 -16.04 12.59 -0.32
N ASN A 85 -15.38 12.09 -1.37
CA ASN A 85 -15.75 10.83 -2.03
C ASN A 85 -15.49 9.62 -1.14
N ILE A 86 -14.35 9.59 -0.44
CA ILE A 86 -14.03 8.58 0.59
C ILE A 86 -15.14 8.58 1.66
N LEU A 87 -15.50 9.74 2.20
CA LEU A 87 -16.54 9.83 3.24
C LEU A 87 -17.95 9.48 2.73
N ARG A 88 -18.21 9.58 1.43
CA ARG A 88 -19.46 9.09 0.81
C ARG A 88 -19.48 7.57 0.61
N GLY A 89 -18.31 6.93 0.48
CA GLY A 89 -18.17 5.47 0.43
C GLY A 89 -18.79 4.78 -0.78
N ARG A 90 -19.03 5.50 -1.88
CA ARG A 90 -19.67 4.95 -3.09
C ARG A 90 -18.64 4.47 -4.10
N VAL A 91 -18.27 3.20 -4.01
CA VAL A 91 -17.42 2.55 -5.01
C VAL A 91 -18.25 2.11 -6.21
N LYS A 92 -17.80 2.44 -7.42
CA LYS A 92 -18.38 1.94 -8.68
C LYS A 92 -17.46 0.88 -9.26
N TYR A 93 -17.98 -0.33 -9.39
CA TYR A 93 -17.23 -1.45 -9.96
C TYR A 93 -17.50 -1.54 -11.46
N PRO A 94 -16.46 -1.48 -12.31
CA PRO A 94 -16.62 -1.71 -13.73
C PRO A 94 -17.14 -3.13 -14.03
N PRO A 95 -17.93 -3.34 -15.10
CA PRO A 95 -18.52 -4.65 -15.41
C PRO A 95 -17.52 -5.77 -15.69
N TYR A 96 -16.26 -5.43 -16.00
CA TYR A 96 -15.20 -6.39 -16.27
C TYR A 96 -14.53 -6.93 -15.00
N VAL A 97 -14.80 -6.34 -13.83
CA VAL A 97 -14.26 -6.81 -12.57
C VAL A 97 -14.94 -8.12 -12.19
N HIS A 98 -14.14 -9.14 -11.89
CA HIS A 98 -14.66 -10.46 -11.54
C HIS A 98 -15.56 -10.40 -10.29
N PRO A 99 -16.67 -11.17 -10.23
CA PRO A 99 -17.60 -11.13 -9.10
C PRO A 99 -16.94 -11.36 -7.73
N ASP A 100 -16.04 -12.34 -7.62
CA ASP A 100 -15.32 -12.60 -6.37
C ASP A 100 -14.37 -11.46 -5.97
N ALA A 101 -13.79 -10.74 -6.94
CA ALA A 101 -12.99 -9.55 -6.68
C ALA A 101 -13.87 -8.41 -6.16
N GLN A 102 -15.02 -8.19 -6.80
CA GLN A 102 -16.00 -7.19 -6.36
C GLN A 102 -16.50 -7.50 -4.94
N ASP A 103 -16.78 -8.77 -4.63
CA ASP A 103 -17.18 -9.21 -3.30
C ASP A 103 -16.07 -8.95 -2.26
N LEU A 104 -14.81 -9.30 -2.56
CA LEU A 104 -13.65 -8.98 -1.71
C LEU A 104 -13.54 -7.47 -1.46
N LEU A 105 -13.56 -6.67 -2.53
CA LEU A 105 -13.42 -5.22 -2.47
C LEU A 105 -14.54 -4.59 -1.66
N SER A 106 -15.77 -5.07 -1.77
CA SER A 106 -16.90 -4.57 -0.98
C SER A 106 -16.74 -4.80 0.52
N LYS A 107 -15.98 -5.82 0.92
CA LYS A 107 -15.71 -6.17 2.32
C LYS A 107 -14.43 -5.54 2.87
N LEU A 108 -13.48 -5.14 2.01
CA LEU A 108 -12.29 -4.38 2.41
C LEU A 108 -12.60 -2.87 2.45
N ILE A 109 -13.27 -2.35 1.40
CA ILE A 109 -13.61 -0.93 1.22
C ILE A 109 -14.97 -0.63 1.84
N THR A 110 -15.10 -0.93 3.14
CA THR A 110 -16.31 -0.65 3.93
C THR A 110 -16.04 0.30 5.09
N HIS A 111 -17.00 1.18 5.36
CA HIS A 111 -16.95 2.15 6.46
C HIS A 111 -17.21 1.48 7.82
N ASP A 112 -17.93 0.36 7.79
CA ASP A 112 -18.29 -0.37 8.99
C ASP A 112 -17.11 -1.25 9.42
N LEU A 113 -16.35 -0.78 10.40
CA LEU A 113 -15.19 -1.51 10.94
C LEU A 113 -15.55 -2.90 11.48
N THR A 114 -16.80 -3.12 11.88
CA THR A 114 -17.29 -4.42 12.37
C THR A 114 -17.51 -5.44 11.26
N LYS A 115 -17.46 -4.99 9.99
CA LYS A 115 -17.62 -5.81 8.79
C LYS A 115 -16.37 -5.84 7.92
N ARG A 116 -15.37 -4.98 8.19
CA ARG A 116 -14.17 -4.89 7.38
C ARG A 116 -13.34 -6.17 7.53
N LEU A 117 -13.11 -6.87 6.42
CA LEU A 117 -12.22 -8.02 6.41
C LEU A 117 -10.83 -7.63 6.93
N GLY A 118 -10.20 -8.55 7.65
CA GLY A 118 -8.95 -8.26 8.36
C GLY A 118 -9.12 -7.65 9.75
N ASN A 119 -10.29 -7.08 10.06
CA ASN A 119 -10.66 -6.55 11.37
C ASN A 119 -11.72 -7.41 12.11
N LEU A 120 -12.06 -8.57 11.54
CA LEU A 120 -12.97 -9.54 12.13
C LEU A 120 -12.21 -10.52 13.05
N HIS A 121 -12.92 -11.47 13.65
CA HIS A 121 -12.33 -12.46 14.56
C HIS A 121 -11.19 -13.29 13.93
N GLY A 122 -11.30 -13.66 12.65
CA GLY A 122 -10.25 -14.41 11.95
C GLY A 122 -9.07 -13.55 11.50
N GLY A 123 -9.16 -12.22 11.60
CA GLY A 123 -8.10 -11.29 11.22
C GLY A 123 -7.68 -11.46 9.77
N SER A 124 -6.37 -11.60 9.52
CA SER A 124 -5.84 -11.81 8.17
C SER A 124 -6.33 -13.09 7.51
N LYS A 125 -6.69 -14.12 8.29
CA LYS A 125 -7.17 -15.39 7.74
C LYS A 125 -8.46 -15.23 6.95
N ASP A 126 -9.36 -14.34 7.39
CA ASP A 126 -10.62 -14.09 6.68
C ASP A 126 -10.38 -13.48 5.29
N VAL A 127 -9.30 -12.70 5.13
CA VAL A 127 -8.85 -12.19 3.82
C VAL A 127 -8.24 -13.31 3.00
N MET A 128 -7.30 -14.07 3.59
CA MET A 128 -6.56 -15.14 2.90
C MET A 128 -7.45 -16.30 2.44
N GLN A 129 -8.59 -16.52 3.09
CA GLN A 129 -9.56 -17.57 2.78
C GLN A 129 -10.71 -17.10 1.87
N HIS A 130 -10.69 -15.84 1.44
CA HIS A 130 -11.70 -15.32 0.53
C HIS A 130 -11.68 -16.09 -0.81
N PRO A 131 -12.84 -16.38 -1.45
CA PRO A 131 -12.90 -17.10 -2.73
C PRO A 131 -11.99 -16.53 -3.83
N TRP A 132 -11.79 -15.21 -3.84
CA TRP A 132 -10.88 -14.54 -4.76
C TRP A 132 -9.42 -15.03 -4.69
N PHE A 133 -9.00 -15.57 -3.55
CA PHE A 133 -7.67 -16.14 -3.34
C PHE A 133 -7.67 -17.67 -3.27
N ALA A 134 -8.73 -18.35 -3.75
CA ALA A 134 -8.88 -19.80 -3.64
C ALA A 134 -7.73 -20.60 -4.27
N GLU A 135 -7.11 -20.08 -5.34
CA GLU A 135 -5.99 -20.73 -6.03
C GLU A 135 -4.62 -20.41 -5.41
N VAL A 136 -4.56 -19.50 -4.43
CA VAL A 136 -3.30 -19.07 -3.82
C VAL A 136 -2.83 -20.11 -2.81
N THR A 137 -1.69 -20.75 -3.12
CA THR A 137 -0.98 -21.58 -2.13
C THR A 137 -0.05 -20.71 -1.29
N TRP A 138 -0.54 -20.22 -0.15
CA TRP A 138 0.15 -19.24 0.70
C TRP A 138 1.54 -19.70 1.17
N GLU A 139 1.72 -20.98 1.47
CA GLU A 139 3.02 -21.53 1.88
C GLU A 139 4.06 -21.48 0.76
N ARG A 140 3.64 -21.72 -0.49
CA ARG A 140 4.52 -21.65 -1.66
C ARG A 140 4.86 -20.20 -1.99
N LEU A 141 3.87 -19.32 -1.96
CA LEU A 141 4.07 -17.88 -2.13
C LEU A 141 5.07 -17.33 -1.09
N ALA A 142 4.91 -17.69 0.19
CA ALA A 142 5.82 -17.26 1.25
C ALA A 142 7.26 -17.73 1.04
N LYS A 143 7.45 -18.93 0.45
CA LYS A 143 8.76 -19.49 0.09
C LYS A 143 9.31 -18.97 -1.23
N LYS A 144 8.57 -18.10 -1.93
CA LYS A 144 8.88 -17.67 -3.31
C LYS A 144 9.00 -18.84 -4.29
N ASP A 145 8.22 -19.89 -4.03
CA ASP A 145 8.16 -21.13 -4.82
C ASP A 145 6.96 -21.11 -5.79
N ILE A 146 6.76 -19.96 -6.43
CA ILE A 146 5.79 -19.75 -7.49
C ILE A 146 6.43 -18.88 -8.57
N ASP A 147 6.03 -19.07 -9.82
CA ASP A 147 6.48 -18.22 -10.91
C ASP A 147 5.78 -16.86 -10.83
N ALA A 148 6.56 -15.78 -10.90
CA ALA A 148 6.02 -14.44 -10.97
C ALA A 148 5.44 -14.17 -12.38
N PRO A 149 4.28 -13.50 -12.49
CA PRO A 149 3.68 -13.19 -13.79
C PRO A 149 4.52 -12.20 -14.62
N TYR A 150 5.43 -11.47 -13.95
CA TYR A 150 6.36 -10.56 -14.58
C TYR A 150 7.71 -10.63 -13.85
N VAL A 151 8.78 -10.81 -14.62
CA VAL A 151 10.16 -10.74 -14.12
C VAL A 151 10.81 -9.51 -14.74
N PRO A 152 11.29 -8.55 -13.93
CA PRO A 152 11.88 -7.32 -14.46
C PRO A 152 13.14 -7.64 -15.27
N PRO A 153 13.32 -7.06 -16.48
CA PRO A 153 14.41 -7.38 -17.39
C PRO A 153 15.71 -6.64 -17.00
N VAL A 154 16.10 -6.73 -15.72
CA VAL A 154 17.34 -6.14 -15.20
C VAL A 154 18.56 -6.82 -15.82
N LYS A 155 19.54 -6.03 -16.25
CA LYS A 155 20.79 -6.53 -16.82
C LYS A 155 21.71 -6.99 -15.71
N GLY A 156 22.42 -8.09 -15.94
CA GLY A 156 23.47 -8.55 -15.03
C GLY A 156 24.59 -7.52 -14.93
N GLY A 157 25.04 -7.22 -13.71
CA GLY A 157 26.04 -6.20 -13.41
C GLY A 157 25.78 -5.54 -12.05
N GLN A 158 26.61 -4.56 -11.67
CA GLN A 158 26.33 -3.71 -10.50
C GLN A 158 25.61 -2.43 -10.97
N GLY A 159 24.50 -2.09 -10.32
CA GLY A 159 23.86 -0.77 -10.43
C GLY A 159 22.97 -0.52 -11.66
N ASP A 160 22.30 -1.53 -12.21
CA ASP A 160 21.27 -1.28 -13.24
C ASP A 160 20.06 -0.54 -12.65
N ALA A 161 19.97 0.76 -12.91
CA ALA A 161 18.87 1.63 -12.52
C ALA A 161 17.91 1.96 -13.70
N SER A 162 17.96 1.19 -14.80
CA SER A 162 17.17 1.50 -16.01
C SER A 162 15.65 1.40 -15.87
N LEU A 163 15.17 0.76 -14.80
CA LEU A 163 13.75 0.66 -14.44
C LEU A 163 13.27 1.75 -13.47
N PHE A 164 14.14 2.72 -13.17
CA PHE A 164 13.80 3.90 -12.36
C PHE A 164 13.86 5.16 -13.22
N ASP A 165 13.05 6.15 -12.86
CA ASP A 165 13.11 7.46 -13.47
C ASP A 165 14.43 8.17 -13.10
N LYS A 166 14.87 9.06 -14.00
CA LYS A 166 16.06 9.89 -13.77
C LYS A 166 15.67 11.18 -13.07
N TYR A 167 16.36 11.48 -11.98
CA TYR A 167 16.23 12.73 -11.25
C TYR A 167 17.55 13.51 -11.28
N PRO A 168 17.54 14.84 -11.05
CA PRO A 168 18.78 15.61 -10.89
C PRO A 168 19.61 15.04 -9.74
N GLU A 169 20.89 14.77 -10.00
CA GLU A 169 21.84 14.31 -8.98
C GLU A 169 22.18 15.43 -8.01
N GLU A 170 22.20 15.13 -6.71
CA GLU A 170 22.81 16.01 -5.72
C GLU A 170 24.34 15.95 -5.88
N THR A 171 25.01 17.09 -5.68
CA THR A 171 26.46 17.23 -5.98
C THR A 171 27.35 17.05 -4.76
N GLU A 172 26.77 16.69 -3.61
CA GLU A 172 27.52 16.54 -2.37
C GLU A 172 28.38 15.27 -2.40
N ALA A 173 29.68 15.43 -2.11
CA ALA A 173 30.61 14.32 -2.09
C ALA A 173 30.45 13.50 -0.81
N TYR A 174 30.13 12.21 -0.96
CA TYR A 174 30.11 11.27 0.16
C TYR A 174 31.47 11.16 0.86
N GLY A 175 31.45 10.98 2.18
CA GLY A 175 32.67 10.77 2.99
C GLY A 175 33.50 12.04 3.25
N SER A 176 32.97 13.21 2.91
CA SER A 176 33.57 14.49 3.28
C SER A 176 33.70 14.60 4.81
N MET A 177 34.90 14.91 5.30
CA MET A 177 35.13 15.17 6.72
C MET A 177 35.11 16.68 6.97
N GLY A 178 34.30 17.13 7.93
CA GLY A 178 34.12 18.53 8.26
C GLY A 178 33.41 18.72 9.59
N ASP A 179 33.13 19.98 9.95
CA ASP A 179 32.27 20.28 11.09
C ASP A 179 30.87 19.74 10.80
N ASP A 180 30.36 18.89 11.68
CA ASP A 180 29.03 18.30 11.57
C ASP A 180 28.12 18.92 12.65
N PRO A 181 27.47 20.06 12.35
CA PRO A 181 26.59 20.74 13.30
C PRO A 181 25.34 19.91 13.64
N HIS A 182 25.03 18.87 12.85
CA HIS A 182 23.84 18.05 12.97
C HIS A 182 24.12 16.64 13.52
N GLY A 183 25.37 16.22 13.68
CA GLY A 183 25.73 14.86 14.12
C GLY A 183 25.09 14.46 15.45
N ARG A 184 24.85 15.43 16.34
CA ARG A 184 24.11 15.20 17.59
C ARG A 184 22.65 14.75 17.42
N LEU A 185 22.05 15.00 16.24
CA LEU A 185 20.68 14.61 15.89
C LEU A 185 20.61 13.19 15.29
N PHE A 186 21.73 12.65 14.81
CA PHE A 186 21.81 11.36 14.12
C PHE A 186 22.81 10.39 14.77
N PRO A 187 22.73 10.14 16.10
CA PRO A 187 23.72 9.30 16.80
C PRO A 187 23.66 7.81 16.44
N ASP A 188 22.55 7.36 15.84
CA ASP A 188 22.28 5.95 15.52
C ASP A 188 22.47 5.60 14.03
N PHE A 189 22.88 6.56 13.20
CA PHE A 189 23.24 6.36 11.78
C PHE A 189 24.73 6.10 11.62
#